data_AF-A0A7S4A8W9-F1
#
_entry.id   AF-A0A7S4A8W9-F1
#
_cell.length_a   1.000
_cell.length_b   1.000
_cell.length_c   1.000
_cell.angle_alpha   90.00
_cell.angle_beta   90.00
_cell.angle_gamma   90.00
#
_symmetry.space_group_name_H-M   'P 1'
#
loop_
_entity.id
_entity.type
_entity.pdbx_description
1 polymer ?
#
loop_
_entity_poly.entity_id
_entity_poly.type
_entity_poly.pdbx_seq_one_letter_code
_entity_poly.pdbx_strand_id
1 'polypeptide(L)'
;KKKKEKFTINAMNTTINELENIRKRIKNIRFNKGYTQDNMADMLDISQNAYNKLENGKCRMSLKKFINICKVLEIDPCELINGPEVKYTFSKYYTKPIVQEL
;
A
#
# COMPACT_ATOMS: atom_id res chain seq x y z
N LYS A 1 -31.08 4.77 10.85
CA LYS A 1 -30.18 3.62 11.11
C LYS A 1 -29.70 2.96 9.81
N LYS A 2 -30.58 2.39 8.97
CA LYS A 2 -30.21 1.67 7.71
C LYS A 2 -29.34 2.44 6.68
N LYS A 3 -29.41 3.77 6.62
CA LYS A 3 -28.65 4.61 5.66
C LYS A 3 -27.18 4.84 6.07
N LYS A 4 -26.89 4.92 7.38
CA LYS A 4 -25.51 4.97 7.91
C LYS A 4 -24.80 3.64 7.71
N GLU A 5 -25.48 2.52 7.97
CA GLU A 5 -24.96 1.16 7.75
C GLU A 5 -24.53 0.89 6.30
N LYS A 6 -25.37 1.25 5.31
CA LYS A 6 -25.02 1.10 3.89
C LYS A 6 -23.82 1.96 3.45
N PHE A 7 -23.67 3.17 4.01
CA PHE A 7 -22.51 4.03 3.72
C PHE A 7 -21.21 3.44 4.29
N THR A 8 -21.26 2.90 5.52
CA THR A 8 -20.11 2.25 6.16
C THR A 8 -19.65 1.01 5.39
N ILE A 9 -20.59 0.20 4.90
CA ILE A 9 -20.28 -1.02 4.12
C ILE A 9 -19.59 -0.67 2.80
N ASN A 10 -20.07 0.36 2.08
CA ASN A 10 -19.46 0.76 0.82
C ASN A 10 -18.05 1.34 1.01
N ALA A 11 -17.85 2.19 2.02
CA ALA A 11 -16.53 2.73 2.34
C ALA A 11 -15.53 1.64 2.78
N MET A 12 -15.98 0.66 3.57
CA MET A 12 -15.14 -0.48 3.98
C MET A 12 -14.72 -1.36 2.79
N ASN A 13 -15.61 -1.60 1.83
CA ASN A 13 -15.29 -2.36 0.62
C ASN A 13 -14.22 -1.65 -0.22
N THR A 14 -14.25 -0.32 -0.29
CA THR A 14 -13.21 0.48 -0.94
C THR A 14 -11.86 0.34 -0.23
N THR A 15 -11.82 0.48 1.10
CA THR A 15 -10.58 0.37 1.88
C THR A 15 -9.92 -1.01 1.77
N ILE A 16 -10.72 -2.08 1.71
CA ILE A 16 -10.18 -3.44 1.52
C ILE A 16 -9.48 -3.54 0.16
N ASN A 17 -10.11 -3.01 -0.90
CA ASN A 17 -9.54 -3.04 -2.25
C ASN A 17 -8.23 -2.22 -2.36
N GLU A 18 -8.18 -1.04 -1.73
CA GLU A 18 -6.96 -0.21 -1.66
C GLU A 18 -5.81 -0.94 -0.97
N LEU A 19 -6.07 -1.62 0.15
CA LEU A 19 -5.06 -2.40 0.87
C LEU A 19 -4.55 -3.59 0.05
N GLU A 20 -5.43 -4.27 -0.70
CA GLU A 20 -5.04 -5.34 -1.62
C GLU A 20 -4.16 -4.81 -2.75
N ASN A 21 -4.47 -3.64 -3.31
CA ASN A 21 -3.64 -3.01 -4.34
C ASN A 21 -2.26 -2.62 -3.81
N ILE A 22 -2.18 -2.05 -2.60
CA ILE A 22 -0.90 -1.75 -1.94
C ILE A 22 -0.06 -3.02 -1.76
N ARG A 23 -0.66 -4.12 -1.29
CA ARG A 23 0.03 -5.41 -1.11
C ARG A 23 0.54 -6.00 -2.42
N LYS A 24 -0.27 -5.95 -3.48
CA LYS A 24 0.16 -6.37 -4.83
C LYS A 24 1.36 -5.57 -5.31
N ARG A 25 1.37 -4.25 -5.07
CA ARG A 25 2.52 -3.41 -5.43
C ARG A 25 3.76 -3.74 -4.62
N ILE A 26 3.65 -3.92 -3.31
CA ILE A 26 4.76 -4.40 -2.45
C ILE A 26 5.37 -5.66 -3.05
N LYS A 27 4.53 -6.65 -3.38
CA LYS A 27 4.96 -7.93 -3.97
C LYS A 27 5.66 -7.73 -5.32
N ASN A 28 5.12 -6.89 -6.20
CA ASN A 28 5.70 -6.63 -7.53
C ASN A 28 7.06 -5.91 -7.42
N ILE A 29 7.16 -4.86 -6.61
CA ILE A 29 8.41 -4.12 -6.39
C ILE A 29 9.47 -5.03 -5.81
N ARG A 30 9.10 -5.87 -4.83
CA ARG A 30 9.98 -6.89 -4.26
C ARG A 30 10.55 -7.82 -5.33
N PHE A 31 9.71 -8.35 -6.22
CA PHE A 31 10.17 -9.19 -7.32
C PHE A 31 11.07 -8.44 -8.31
N ASN A 32 10.75 -7.20 -8.65
CA ASN A 32 11.56 -6.38 -9.55
C ASN A 32 12.95 -6.09 -8.97
N LYS A 33 13.08 -6.03 -7.64
CA LYS A 33 14.36 -5.92 -6.93
C LYS A 33 15.06 -7.26 -6.70
N GLY A 34 14.47 -8.38 -7.10
CA GLY A 34 15.03 -9.72 -6.90
C GLY A 34 15.00 -10.21 -5.45
N TYR A 35 14.20 -9.58 -4.58
CA TYR A 35 14.13 -9.95 -3.17
C TYR A 35 13.20 -11.14 -2.93
N THR A 36 13.66 -12.11 -2.13
CA THR A 36 12.82 -13.19 -1.61
C THR A 36 11.99 -12.69 -0.41
N GLN A 37 11.04 -13.52 0.05
CA GLN A 37 10.32 -13.23 1.29
C GLN A 37 11.25 -13.30 2.52
N ASP A 38 12.29 -14.14 2.49
CA ASP A 38 13.33 -14.20 3.52
C ASP A 38 14.13 -12.91 3.56
N ASN A 39 14.59 -12.39 2.41
CA ASN A 39 15.32 -11.13 2.36
C ASN A 39 14.53 -9.98 2.99
N MET A 40 13.23 -9.89 2.68
CA MET A 40 12.37 -8.87 3.28
C MET A 40 12.17 -9.06 4.78
N ALA A 41 12.03 -10.30 5.22
CA ALA A 41 11.86 -10.62 6.62
C ALA A 41 13.09 -10.22 7.44
N ASP A 42 14.28 -10.53 6.93
CA ASP A 42 15.56 -10.13 7.53
C ASP A 42 15.71 -8.60 7.59
N MET A 43 15.43 -7.90 6.48
CA MET A 43 15.53 -6.44 6.42
C MET A 43 14.50 -5.71 7.30
N LEU A 44 13.39 -6.36 7.63
CA LEU A 44 12.32 -5.82 8.47
C LEU A 44 12.40 -6.28 9.93
N ASP A 45 13.38 -7.13 10.26
CA ASP A 45 13.54 -7.75 11.58
C ASP A 45 12.27 -8.47 12.04
N ILE A 46 11.72 -9.31 11.17
CA ILE A 46 10.55 -10.16 11.44
C ILE A 46 10.78 -11.58 10.91
N SER A 47 9.96 -12.54 11.30
CA SER A 47 10.02 -13.88 10.70
C SER A 47 9.49 -13.87 9.26
N GLN A 48 10.01 -14.78 8.42
CA GLN A 48 9.51 -15.02 7.07
C GLN A 48 8.00 -15.26 7.07
N ASN A 49 7.49 -16.05 8.01
CA ASN A 49 6.05 -16.32 8.13
C ASN A 49 5.24 -15.04 8.46
N ALA A 50 5.80 -14.14 9.27
CA ALA A 50 5.17 -12.84 9.54
C ALA A 50 5.12 -11.97 8.28
N TYR A 51 6.20 -11.94 7.49
CA TYR A 51 6.21 -11.24 6.20
C TYR A 51 5.22 -11.85 5.21
N ASN A 52 5.18 -13.18 5.08
CA ASN A 52 4.25 -13.89 4.21
C ASN A 52 2.78 -13.61 4.58
N LYS A 53 2.45 -13.57 5.89
CA LYS A 53 1.10 -13.18 6.34
C LYS A 53 0.78 -11.71 6.03
N LEU A 54 1.77 -10.82 6.12
CA LEU A 54 1.61 -9.41 5.78
C LEU A 54 1.33 -9.22 4.28
N GLU A 55 2.16 -9.82 3.43
CA GLU A 55 2.07 -9.71 1.96
C GLU A 55 0.75 -10.28 1.43
N ASN A 56 0.23 -11.36 2.04
CA ASN A 56 -1.04 -11.98 1.66
C ASN A 56 -2.26 -11.46 2.45
N GLY A 57 -2.11 -10.38 3.21
CA GLY A 57 -3.22 -9.76 3.94
C GLY A 57 -3.82 -10.56 5.10
N LYS A 58 -3.13 -11.61 5.55
CA LYS A 58 -3.49 -12.43 6.72
C LYS A 58 -3.07 -11.79 8.05
N CYS A 59 -2.37 -10.65 8.02
CA CYS A 59 -2.00 -9.86 9.18
C CYS A 59 -2.25 -8.37 8.94
N ARG A 60 -2.61 -7.63 9.99
CA ARG A 60 -2.76 -6.18 9.94
C ARG A 60 -1.39 -5.53 9.78
N MET A 61 -1.26 -4.68 8.76
CA MET A 61 -0.09 -3.84 8.56
C MET A 61 -0.26 -2.54 9.35
N SER A 62 0.62 -2.30 10.33
CA SER A 62 0.66 -1.00 11.02
C SER A 62 1.35 0.05 10.16
N LEU A 63 1.08 1.33 10.42
CA LEU A 63 1.74 2.43 9.71
C LEU A 63 3.28 2.37 9.85
N LYS A 64 3.79 2.02 11.04
CA LYS A 64 5.23 1.82 11.26
C LYS A 64 5.81 0.74 10.32
N LYS A 65 5.13 -0.42 10.20
CA LYS A 65 5.55 -1.49 9.29
C LYS A 65 5.50 -1.05 7.83
N PHE A 66 4.44 -0.33 7.45
CA PHE A 66 4.31 0.23 6.10
C PHE A 66 5.49 1.15 5.76
N ILE A 67 5.83 2.10 6.63
CA ILE A 67 6.97 3.00 6.43
C ILE A 67 8.30 2.23 6.35
N ASN A 68 8.49 1.20 7.17
CA ASN A 68 9.69 0.36 7.09
C ASN A 68 9.76 -0.40 5.75
N ILE A 69 8.65 -0.92 5.25
CA ILE A 69 8.58 -1.57 3.93
C ILE A 69 8.94 -0.57 2.83
N CYS A 70 8.42 0.66 2.87
CA CYS A 70 8.78 1.70 1.90
C CYS A 70 10.29 1.97 1.89
N LYS A 71 10.92 2.04 3.07
CA LYS A 71 12.38 2.23 3.19
C LYS A 71 13.17 1.06 2.61
N VAL A 72 12.79 -0.18 2.94
CA VAL A 72 13.45 -1.40 2.44
C VAL A 72 13.33 -1.52 0.91
N LEU A 73 12.16 -1.16 0.38
CA LEU A 73 11.90 -1.18 -1.06
C LEU A 73 12.38 0.11 -1.76
N GLU A 74 12.90 1.09 -1.02
CA GLU A 74 13.36 2.39 -1.53
C GLU A 74 12.31 3.08 -2.43
N ILE A 75 11.05 3.05 -2.00
CA ILE A 75 9.93 3.66 -2.73
C ILE A 75 9.24 4.73 -1.88
N ASP A 76 8.79 5.79 -2.53
CA ASP A 76 7.99 6.81 -1.86
C ASP A 76 6.64 6.24 -1.38
N PRO A 77 6.23 6.49 -0.12
CA PRO A 77 4.94 6.03 0.39
C PRO A 77 3.73 6.44 -0.46
N CYS A 78 3.74 7.64 -1.06
CA CYS A 78 2.67 8.10 -1.93
C CYS A 78 2.64 7.31 -3.23
N GLU A 79 3.79 6.94 -3.80
CA GLU A 79 3.84 6.08 -4.98
C GLU A 79 3.27 4.69 -4.67
N LEU A 80 3.59 4.13 -3.49
CA LEU A 80 3.08 2.82 -3.09
C LEU A 80 1.55 2.83 -2.90
N ILE A 81 1.00 3.92 -2.35
CA ILE A 81 -0.45 4.11 -2.12
C ILE A 81 -1.19 4.39 -3.43
N ASN A 82 -0.72 5.34 -4.24
CA ASN A 82 -1.47 5.84 -5.39
C ASN A 82 -1.17 5.05 -6.67
N GLY A 83 0.07 4.62 -6.83
CA GLY A 83 0.53 3.82 -7.95
C GLY A 83 1.13 4.64 -9.07
N PRO A 84 1.70 3.96 -10.08
CA PRO A 84 2.41 4.62 -11.17
C PRO A 84 1.51 5.49 -12.05
N GLU A 85 0.19 5.24 -12.05
CA GLU A 85 -0.77 5.90 -12.92
C GLU A 85 -1.29 7.24 -12.37
N VAL A 86 -0.97 7.62 -11.13
CA VAL A 86 -1.51 8.83 -10.51
C VAL A 86 -0.41 9.87 -10.34
N LYS A 87 -0.33 10.82 -11.28
CA LYS A 87 0.52 12.01 -11.13
C LYS A 87 -0.30 13.17 -10.55
N TYR A 88 0.11 13.65 -9.38
CA TYR A 88 -0.43 14.87 -8.80
C TYR A 88 0.28 16.08 -9.38
N THR A 89 -0.44 16.91 -10.14
CA THR A 89 0.06 18.20 -10.60
C THR A 89 -0.39 19.29 -9.63
N PHE A 90 0.55 20.12 -9.16
CA PHE A 90 0.22 21.32 -8.39
C PHE A 90 -0.29 22.39 -9.36
N SER A 91 -1.61 22.56 -9.42
CA SER A 91 -2.22 23.71 -10.07
C SER A 91 -1.89 24.97 -9.27
N LYS A 92 -1.51 26.04 -9.98
CA LYS A 92 -1.04 27.33 -9.42
C LYS A 92 -2.06 28.03 -8.51
N TYR A 93 -3.29 27.51 -8.37
CA TYR A 93 -4.38 28.17 -7.66
C TYR A 93 -5.28 27.30 -6.74
N TYR A 94 -5.11 25.98 -6.52
CA TYR A 94 -5.84 25.27 -5.43
C TYR A 94 -5.23 23.94 -4.93
N THR A 95 -5.57 23.69 -3.66
CA THR A 95 -5.18 22.73 -2.61
C THR A 95 -5.79 21.31 -2.67
N LYS A 96 -6.25 20.83 -3.84
CA LYS A 96 -6.68 19.42 -3.98
C LYS A 96 -6.14 18.82 -5.28
N PRO A 97 -5.44 17.67 -5.24
CA PRO A 97 -4.79 17.14 -6.43
C PRO A 97 -5.79 16.68 -7.49
N ILE A 98 -5.53 17.04 -8.74
CA ILE A 98 -6.21 16.48 -9.92
C ILE A 98 -5.48 15.18 -10.27
N VAL A 99 -6.21 14.06 -10.30
CA VAL A 99 -5.70 12.78 -10.79
C VAL A 99 -5.73 12.83 -12.31
N GLN A 100 -4.58 12.70 -12.97
CA GLN A 100 -4.49 12.45 -14.41
C GLN A 100 -4.21 10.96 -14.61
N GLU A 101 -5.14 10.24 -15.25
CA GLU A 101 -4.94 8.88 -15.74
C GLU A 101 -4.11 8.91 -17.04
N LEU A 102 -3.23 7.92 -17.23
CA LEU A 102 -2.43 7.73 -18.45
C LEU A 102 -3.20 6.96 -19.53
#